data_AF-A0A370BHW1-F1
#
_entry.id   AF-A0A370BHW1-F1
#
_cell.length_a   1.000
_cell.length_b   1.000
_cell.length_c   1.000
_cell.angle_alpha   90.00
_cell.angle_beta   90.00
_cell.angle_gamma   90.00
#
_symmetry.space_group_name_H-M   'P 1'
#
loop_
_entity.id
_entity.type
_entity.pdbx_description
1 polymer ?
#
loop_
_entity_poly.entity_id
_entity_poly.type
_entity_poly.pdbx_seq_one_letter_code
_entity_poly.pdbx_strand_id
1 'polypeptide(L)'
;MPGLRRRFEIQPRIFVLATSGGRSTPLHASPITEIDRRGHGGARNRTSRAGAEFSRAVLPPRDADGSCSFRVPCAIFEAFPLWKRFHEEVEPVTTIKDVAARAGVSLGTASRVLNGSSQTSPDSRSRVLAAAADLGHISNGPARSLRRSRTDVLGLLVSDIRNPFFSELAHAAEQEARHHGYTVLLANANEDAGQADAYLRTFASQRIDGLLFSPQGTVSPQLAATLASGLPLVFLNRTVEGVDAPLYGTHNAEGVGHVLAWLRQRGHRDVAFIGGPDTISTGAERRAAYLAGREKHGISTDERLLDAGDFLAEGAAEAMRRVIDRGVPFTAVFGANGLTTLGAVRALRERFGAERAARVEVVSFDDLDWFEFASPPISAVRNDAASIGRLGVRGLVDLLAGRPASGQRIATSFVDRSRGGVR
;
A
#
# COMPACT_ATOMS: atom_id res chain seq x y z
N MET A 1 51.27 9.77 -30.66
CA MET A 1 50.88 10.33 -29.36
C MET A 1 49.37 10.53 -29.33
N PRO A 2 48.60 9.76 -28.54
CA PRO A 2 47.16 9.94 -28.40
C PRO A 2 46.83 10.77 -27.16
N GLY A 3 46.00 11.81 -27.32
CA GLY A 3 45.52 12.69 -26.26
C GLY A 3 44.01 12.60 -26.06
N LEU A 4 43.63 12.02 -24.91
CA LEU A 4 42.47 12.32 -24.06
C LEU A 4 41.05 12.39 -24.68
N ARG A 5 40.31 11.27 -24.58
CA ARG A 5 38.84 11.27 -24.39
C ARG A 5 38.52 10.75 -22.99
N ARG A 6 37.97 11.58 -22.11
CA ARG A 6 37.43 11.13 -20.81
C ARG A 6 36.01 10.60 -21.04
N ARG A 7 35.79 9.31 -20.78
CA ARG A 7 34.47 8.72 -20.51
C ARG A 7 34.37 8.44 -19.02
N PHE A 8 33.32 8.94 -18.38
CA PHE A 8 32.89 8.51 -17.06
C PHE A 8 32.12 7.20 -17.23
N GLU A 9 32.56 6.15 -16.54
CA GLU A 9 31.88 4.86 -16.52
C GLU A 9 31.76 4.43 -15.05
N ILE A 10 30.52 4.36 -14.58
CA ILE A 10 30.12 3.89 -13.25
C ILE A 10 30.07 2.36 -13.34
N GLN A 11 30.80 1.65 -12.50
CA GLN A 11 30.79 0.18 -12.42
C GLN A 11 30.53 -0.25 -10.96
N PRO A 12 29.44 -0.99 -10.65
CA PRO A 12 29.35 -1.75 -9.42
C PRO A 12 30.07 -3.09 -9.64
N ARG A 13 31.07 -3.41 -8.82
CA ARG A 13 31.73 -4.73 -8.81
C ARG A 13 31.68 -5.32 -7.42
N ILE A 14 30.73 -6.22 -7.17
CA ILE A 14 30.86 -7.26 -6.15
C ILE A 14 31.23 -8.54 -6.91
N PHE A 15 32.49 -8.95 -6.80
CA PHE A 15 32.96 -10.27 -7.19
C PHE A 15 33.17 -11.10 -5.92
N VAL A 16 32.39 -12.16 -5.75
CA VAL A 16 32.70 -13.24 -4.80
C VAL A 16 33.58 -14.25 -5.54
N LEU A 17 34.86 -14.31 -5.19
CA LEU A 17 35.78 -15.35 -5.63
C LEU A 17 35.75 -16.51 -4.62
N ALA A 18 35.37 -17.69 -5.09
CA ALA A 18 35.52 -18.95 -4.38
C ALA A 18 36.61 -19.80 -5.03
N THR A 19 37.64 -20.17 -4.26
CA THR A 19 38.57 -21.30 -4.46
C THR A 19 39.23 -21.55 -3.09
N SER A 20 39.48 -22.75 -2.56
CA SER A 20 39.45 -24.12 -3.07
C SER A 20 39.65 -25.09 -1.89
N GLY A 21 39.09 -26.31 -1.97
CA GLY A 21 39.76 -27.50 -1.46
C GLY A 21 39.00 -28.38 -0.46
N GLY A 22 38.48 -29.52 -0.95
CA GLY A 22 38.68 -30.80 -0.26
C GLY A 22 37.49 -31.48 0.42
N ARG A 23 36.90 -32.43 -0.32
CA ARG A 23 36.21 -33.67 0.11
C ARG A 23 34.78 -33.58 0.66
N SER A 24 33.92 -34.29 -0.06
CA SER A 24 32.53 -34.63 0.19
C SER A 24 32.38 -35.82 1.15
N THR A 25 31.46 -35.70 2.11
CA THR A 25 30.74 -36.84 2.71
C THR A 25 29.28 -36.41 2.99
N PRO A 26 28.28 -37.24 2.69
CA PRO A 26 26.87 -36.91 2.90
C PRO A 26 26.41 -37.36 4.29
N LEU A 27 25.62 -36.55 5.00
CA LEU A 27 24.86 -36.99 6.18
C LEU A 27 23.39 -36.60 6.03
N HIS A 28 22.55 -37.64 5.99
CA HIS A 28 21.09 -37.60 5.99
C HIS A 28 20.53 -37.33 7.40
N ALA A 29 19.42 -36.56 7.44
CA ALA A 29 18.21 -36.62 8.31
C ALA A 29 18.37 -36.98 9.81
N SER A 30 17.76 -36.32 10.80
CA SER A 30 16.31 -36.09 11.03
C SER A 30 16.09 -35.44 12.44
N PRO A 31 14.85 -35.10 12.86
CA PRO A 31 14.54 -34.05 13.84
C PRO A 31 14.49 -34.53 15.31
N ILE A 32 14.69 -33.61 16.27
CA ILE A 32 14.50 -33.91 17.70
C ILE A 32 13.54 -32.93 18.40
N THR A 33 12.52 -33.59 18.91
CA THR A 33 11.51 -33.38 19.96
C THR A 33 11.81 -32.50 21.19
N GLU A 34 10.69 -31.91 21.65
CA GLU A 34 10.24 -31.40 22.96
C GLU A 34 10.87 -32.02 24.24
N ILE A 35 11.03 -31.22 25.32
CA ILE A 35 10.98 -31.65 26.75
C ILE A 35 10.79 -30.45 27.73
N ASP A 36 10.05 -30.76 28.81
CA ASP A 36 9.38 -29.97 29.85
C ASP A 36 10.15 -29.91 31.21
N ARG A 37 9.77 -28.95 32.09
CA ARG A 37 9.77 -28.94 33.60
C ARG A 37 10.80 -28.15 34.46
N ARG A 38 10.22 -27.15 35.17
CA ARG A 38 10.16 -26.87 36.65
C ARG A 38 11.43 -26.51 37.49
N GLY A 39 11.35 -25.36 38.21
CA GLY A 39 11.45 -25.33 39.68
C GLY A 39 12.41 -24.33 40.40
N HIS A 40 11.84 -23.43 41.23
CA HIS A 40 12.39 -22.72 42.43
C HIS A 40 13.41 -21.57 42.22
N GLY A 41 13.51 -20.48 43.00
CA GLY A 41 12.91 -19.97 44.26
C GLY A 41 13.39 -18.51 44.47
N GLY A 42 12.69 -17.69 45.27
CA GLY A 42 12.73 -16.22 45.15
C GLY A 42 13.68 -15.40 46.05
N ALA A 43 13.72 -14.08 45.79
CA ALA A 43 14.04 -13.00 46.74
C ALA A 43 13.57 -11.62 46.19
N ARG A 44 12.96 -10.80 47.06
CA ARG A 44 12.55 -9.38 46.86
C ARG A 44 13.82 -8.48 46.83
N ASN A 45 13.95 -7.27 46.26
CA ASN A 45 13.04 -6.12 46.18
C ASN A 45 13.68 -4.99 45.30
N ARG A 46 12.85 -4.04 44.81
CA ARG A 46 13.13 -2.64 44.33
C ARG A 46 13.46 -2.33 42.84
N THR A 47 12.38 -1.90 42.15
CA THR A 47 12.24 -0.70 41.28
C THR A 47 13.34 -0.34 40.27
N SER A 48 13.08 -0.57 38.96
CA SER A 48 12.76 0.50 37.98
C SER A 48 12.80 -0.03 36.53
N ARG A 49 11.88 0.48 35.70
CA ARG A 49 11.80 0.37 34.22
C ARG A 49 11.62 -1.02 33.62
N ALA A 50 10.35 -1.41 33.47
CA ALA A 50 9.93 -2.34 32.43
C ALA A 50 10.02 -1.65 31.05
N GLY A 51 10.83 -2.19 30.16
CA GLY A 51 10.93 -1.77 28.77
C GLY A 51 11.89 -2.70 28.04
N ALA A 52 11.38 -3.38 27.02
CA ALA A 52 12.06 -4.29 26.08
C ALA A 52 12.26 -5.75 26.53
N GLU A 53 11.16 -6.51 26.59
CA GLU A 53 11.20 -7.90 26.11
C GLU A 53 11.17 -7.87 24.57
N PHE A 54 12.36 -7.83 23.96
CA PHE A 54 12.51 -8.18 22.55
C PHE A 54 12.90 -9.67 22.46
N SER A 55 12.21 -10.36 21.56
CA SER A 55 12.30 -11.77 21.20
C SER A 55 13.61 -12.50 21.58
N ARG A 56 13.44 -13.63 22.28
CA ARG A 56 14.47 -14.67 22.42
C ARG A 56 14.97 -15.09 21.03
N ALA A 57 16.12 -14.57 20.63
CA ALA A 57 16.90 -15.16 19.55
C ALA A 57 17.33 -16.57 20.03
N VAL A 58 17.03 -17.58 19.22
CA VAL A 58 17.52 -18.95 19.43
C VAL A 58 19.04 -18.90 19.39
N LEU A 59 19.70 -19.06 20.55
CA LEU A 59 21.14 -19.17 20.62
C LEU A 59 21.58 -20.53 20.04
N PRO A 60 22.68 -20.60 19.29
CA PRO A 60 23.22 -21.87 18.80
C PRO A 60 23.68 -22.74 19.99
N PRO A 61 23.70 -24.08 19.84
CA PRO A 61 24.12 -24.99 20.90
C PRO A 61 25.57 -24.72 21.31
N ARG A 62 25.83 -24.75 22.62
CA ARG A 62 27.15 -24.63 23.23
C ARG A 62 27.73 -26.02 23.49
N ASP A 63 29.06 -26.12 23.45
CA ASP A 63 29.76 -27.34 23.86
C ASP A 63 29.69 -27.51 25.39
N ALA A 64 29.98 -28.72 25.90
CA ALA A 64 29.83 -29.07 27.32
C ALA A 64 30.72 -28.27 28.29
N ASP A 65 31.71 -27.54 27.77
CA ASP A 65 32.59 -26.62 28.51
C ASP A 65 32.14 -25.14 28.43
N GLY A 66 31.00 -24.88 27.78
CA GLY A 66 30.41 -23.55 27.65
C GLY A 66 30.96 -22.71 26.50
N SER A 67 31.86 -23.25 25.67
CA SER A 67 32.41 -22.57 24.50
C SER A 67 31.51 -22.67 23.27
N CYS A 68 31.62 -21.69 22.36
CA CYS A 68 30.83 -21.60 21.12
C CYS A 68 31.63 -22.22 19.96
N SER A 69 31.07 -23.23 19.30
CA SER A 69 31.75 -24.05 18.28
C SER A 69 31.98 -23.38 16.91
N PHE A 70 31.51 -22.13 16.72
CA PHE A 70 31.80 -21.35 15.50
C PHE A 70 33.04 -20.47 15.70
N ARG A 71 34.22 -20.96 15.26
CA ARG A 71 35.48 -20.21 15.19
C ARG A 71 35.56 -19.27 13.97
N VAL A 72 34.50 -18.49 13.74
CA VAL A 72 34.52 -17.35 12.81
C VAL A 72 34.02 -16.14 13.60
N PRO A 73 34.72 -15.00 13.62
CA PRO A 73 34.24 -13.81 14.32
C PRO A 73 32.85 -13.44 13.79
N CYS A 74 31.84 -13.53 14.65
CA CYS A 74 30.48 -13.15 14.31
C CYS A 74 30.45 -11.61 14.18
N ALA A 75 30.64 -11.10 12.96
CA ALA A 75 30.72 -9.67 12.64
C ALA A 75 29.44 -8.87 12.94
N ILE A 76 28.42 -9.49 13.54
CA ILE A 76 27.14 -8.87 13.89
C ILE A 76 27.18 -8.22 15.29
N PHE A 77 28.07 -8.65 16.20
CA PHE A 77 28.12 -8.11 17.57
C PHE A 77 29.07 -6.92 17.77
N GLU A 78 29.98 -6.64 16.83
CA GLU A 78 30.83 -5.44 16.87
C GLU A 78 30.16 -4.18 16.30
N ALA A 79 28.92 -4.28 15.80
CA ALA A 79 28.16 -3.15 15.26
C ALA A 79 27.32 -2.38 16.31
N PHE A 80 27.22 -2.89 17.55
CA PHE A 80 26.48 -2.20 18.62
C PHE A 80 27.06 -0.85 19.09
N PRO A 81 28.40 -0.63 19.11
CA PRO A 81 28.97 0.67 19.44
C PRO A 81 28.70 1.74 18.37
N LEU A 82 28.43 1.35 17.12
CA LEU A 82 28.17 2.29 16.02
C LEU A 82 26.78 2.93 16.14
N TRP A 83 25.77 2.21 16.64
CA TRP A 83 24.42 2.76 16.78
C TRP A 83 24.30 3.82 17.90
N LYS A 84 25.06 3.66 19.00
CA LYS A 84 25.14 4.69 20.05
C LYS A 84 25.86 5.96 19.57
N ARG A 85 26.86 5.80 18.70
CA ARG A 85 27.67 6.91 18.15
C ARG A 85 26.88 7.81 17.19
N PHE A 86 25.88 7.25 16.48
CA PHE A 86 24.98 8.03 15.61
C PHE A 86 24.10 9.04 16.36
N HIS A 87 23.86 8.86 17.66
CA HIS A 87 23.04 9.77 18.46
C HIS A 87 23.84 10.79 19.29
N GLU A 88 25.14 10.57 19.48
CA GLU A 88 26.03 11.53 20.15
C GLU A 88 26.58 12.61 19.18
N GLU A 89 26.63 12.32 17.88
CA GLU A 89 27.02 13.27 16.82
C GLU A 89 25.81 13.93 16.11
N VAL A 90 24.70 14.15 16.80
CA VAL A 90 23.67 15.05 16.26
C VAL A 90 24.15 16.48 16.50
N GLU A 91 24.82 17.04 15.48
CA GLU A 91 25.09 18.48 15.39
C GLU A 91 23.82 19.25 15.82
N PRO A 92 23.92 20.24 16.73
CA PRO A 92 22.77 20.92 17.27
C PRO A 92 21.92 21.49 16.13
N VAL A 93 20.65 21.07 16.07
CA VAL A 93 19.71 21.50 15.03
C VAL A 93 19.69 23.01 15.01
N THR A 94 20.17 23.61 13.91
CA THR A 94 20.22 25.05 13.74
C THR A 94 18.83 25.64 13.98
N THR A 95 18.72 26.54 14.94
CA THR A 95 17.47 27.15 15.33
C THR A 95 17.27 28.48 14.61
N ILE A 96 16.04 28.97 14.62
CA ILE A 96 15.72 30.31 14.10
C ILE A 96 16.48 31.43 14.86
N LYS A 97 16.92 31.18 16.11
CA LYS A 97 17.73 32.13 16.88
C LYS A 97 19.14 32.25 16.27
N ASP A 98 19.70 31.13 15.82
CA ASP A 98 21.01 31.08 15.19
C ASP A 98 20.99 31.83 13.84
N VAL A 99 19.91 31.65 13.07
CA VAL A 99 19.68 32.43 11.84
C VAL A 99 19.54 33.92 12.12
N ALA A 100 18.78 34.31 13.14
CA ALA A 100 18.59 35.71 13.50
C ALA A 100 19.91 36.38 13.93
N ALA A 101 20.70 35.68 14.75
CA ALA A 101 22.02 36.14 15.19
C ALA A 101 22.99 36.29 14.01
N ARG A 102 23.05 35.29 13.12
CA ARG A 102 23.92 35.32 11.92
C ARG A 102 23.53 36.42 10.93
N ALA A 103 22.24 36.66 10.74
CA ALA A 103 21.74 37.72 9.86
C ALA A 103 21.84 39.13 10.46
N GLY A 104 22.12 39.24 11.78
CA GLY A 104 22.15 40.52 12.49
C GLY A 104 20.77 41.19 12.55
N VAL A 105 19.71 40.41 12.75
CA VAL A 105 18.33 40.91 12.85
C VAL A 105 17.62 40.37 14.09
N SER A 106 16.50 40.98 14.48
CA SER A 106 15.68 40.44 15.57
C SER A 106 15.02 39.11 15.19
N LEU A 107 14.74 38.27 16.20
CA LEU A 107 14.06 36.98 16.03
C LEU A 107 12.73 37.13 15.26
N GLY A 108 11.96 38.18 15.55
CA GLY A 108 10.71 38.47 14.85
C GLY A 108 10.90 38.89 13.38
N THR A 109 12.05 39.45 13.03
CA THR A 109 12.41 39.81 11.65
C THR A 109 12.85 38.56 10.88
N ALA A 110 13.72 37.73 11.47
CA ALA A 110 14.08 36.44 10.89
C ALA A 110 12.85 35.55 10.66
N SER A 111 11.93 35.49 11.63
CA SER A 111 10.67 34.78 11.51
C SER A 111 9.78 35.31 10.38
N ARG A 112 9.66 36.62 10.21
CA ARG A 112 8.88 37.21 9.11
C ARG A 112 9.46 36.88 7.75
N VAL A 113 10.78 36.95 7.60
CA VAL A 113 11.46 36.64 6.34
C VAL A 113 11.32 35.16 5.99
N LEU A 114 11.66 34.25 6.91
CA LEU A 114 11.59 32.80 6.68
C LEU A 114 10.15 32.32 6.40
N ASN A 115 9.15 33.06 6.86
CA ASN A 115 7.73 32.80 6.58
C ASN A 115 7.19 33.55 5.35
N GLY A 116 8.03 34.26 4.58
CA GLY A 116 7.64 34.91 3.33
C GLY A 116 6.84 36.22 3.47
N SER A 117 6.88 36.88 4.62
CA SER A 117 6.18 38.17 4.82
C SER A 117 6.79 39.30 3.98
N SER A 118 5.94 40.11 3.35
CA SER A 118 6.31 41.34 2.62
C SER A 118 6.67 42.51 3.53
N GLN A 119 6.36 42.42 4.83
CA GLN A 119 6.59 43.48 5.83
C GLN A 119 8.02 43.44 6.38
N THR A 120 9.03 43.38 5.49
CA THR A 120 10.45 43.38 5.85
C THR A 120 11.28 44.03 4.75
N SER A 121 12.32 44.79 5.12
CA SER A 121 13.17 45.45 4.12
C SER A 121 13.85 44.42 3.20
N PRO A 122 14.08 44.75 1.91
CA PRO A 122 14.80 43.88 0.99
C PRO A 122 16.17 43.44 1.52
N ASP A 123 16.88 44.35 2.19
CA ASP A 123 18.16 44.08 2.85
C ASP A 123 18.04 43.00 3.95
N SER A 124 17.10 43.17 4.88
CA SER A 124 16.88 42.19 5.96
C SER A 124 16.46 40.83 5.41
N ARG A 125 15.68 40.83 4.31
CA ARG A 125 15.28 39.60 3.63
C ARG A 125 16.49 38.87 3.04
N SER A 126 17.36 39.60 2.33
CA SER A 126 18.57 39.02 1.74
C SER A 126 19.49 38.43 2.80
N ARG A 127 19.76 39.17 3.89
CA ARG A 127 20.64 38.71 4.98
C ARG A 127 20.11 37.47 5.70
N VAL A 128 18.80 37.39 5.95
CA VAL A 128 18.20 36.23 6.61
C VAL A 128 18.20 34.99 5.72
N LEU A 129 17.89 35.13 4.42
CA LEU A 129 17.91 33.99 3.50
C LEU A 129 19.34 33.45 3.30
N ALA A 130 20.33 34.33 3.18
CA ALA A 130 21.74 33.94 3.13
C ALA A 130 22.17 33.22 4.42
N ALA A 131 21.86 33.79 5.59
CA ALA A 131 22.18 33.18 6.87
C ALA A 131 21.50 31.81 7.08
N ALA A 132 20.26 31.64 6.61
CA ALA A 132 19.56 30.35 6.69
C ALA A 132 20.17 29.30 5.76
N ALA A 133 20.58 29.69 4.55
CA ALA A 133 21.26 28.81 3.61
C ALA A 133 22.65 28.39 4.14
N ASP A 134 23.44 29.34 4.63
CA ASP A 134 24.77 29.11 5.19
C ASP A 134 24.76 28.17 6.40
N LEU A 135 23.71 28.26 7.22
CA LEU A 135 23.55 27.43 8.41
C LEU A 135 22.80 26.12 8.14
N GLY A 136 22.34 25.86 6.91
CA GLY A 136 21.50 24.71 6.61
C GLY A 136 20.19 24.69 7.42
N HIS A 137 19.67 25.86 7.83
CA HIS A 137 18.46 25.95 8.63
C HIS A 137 17.24 25.51 7.81
N ILE A 138 16.65 24.39 8.21
CA ILE A 138 15.35 23.94 7.70
C ILE A 138 14.27 24.49 8.63
N SER A 139 13.35 25.29 8.09
CA SER A 139 12.24 25.83 8.88
C SER A 139 11.39 24.70 9.44
N ASN A 140 11.24 24.64 10.77
CA ASN A 140 10.44 23.63 11.45
C ASN A 140 8.96 23.72 11.04
N GLY A 141 8.48 22.76 10.24
CA GLY A 141 7.07 22.63 9.84
C GLY A 141 6.06 22.73 10.99
N PRO A 142 6.30 22.10 12.16
CA PRO A 142 5.40 22.20 13.31
C PRO A 142 5.26 23.62 13.91
N ALA A 143 6.30 24.46 13.81
CA ALA A 143 6.24 25.85 14.28
C ALA A 143 5.53 26.77 13.28
N ARG A 144 5.55 26.42 11.97
CA ARG A 144 4.82 27.10 10.90
C ARG A 144 3.32 26.79 10.95
N SER A 145 2.95 25.55 11.25
CA SER A 145 1.54 25.12 11.34
C SER A 145 0.81 25.70 12.56
N LEU A 146 1.51 25.87 13.69
CA LEU A 146 0.97 26.51 14.90
C LEU A 146 0.56 27.98 14.68
N ARG A 147 1.13 28.67 13.67
CA ARG A 147 0.75 30.05 13.30
C ARG A 147 -0.22 30.14 12.12
N ARG A 148 -0.20 29.15 11.20
CA ARG A 148 -1.02 29.15 9.98
C ARG A 148 -2.29 28.30 10.05
N SER A 149 -2.55 27.62 11.17
CA SER A 149 -3.65 26.66 11.35
C SER A 149 -3.71 25.55 10.28
N ARG A 150 -2.64 25.36 9.49
CA ARG A 150 -2.52 24.42 8.37
C ARG A 150 -1.13 23.81 8.31
N THR A 151 -1.02 22.55 7.95
CA THR A 151 0.23 21.79 7.83
C THR A 151 0.72 21.64 6.39
N ASP A 152 -0.12 21.92 5.40
CA ASP A 152 0.12 21.63 3.97
C ASP A 152 0.34 20.12 3.74
N VAL A 153 -0.25 19.26 4.57
CA VAL A 153 -0.16 17.79 4.50
C VAL A 153 -1.53 17.17 4.32
N LEU A 154 -1.68 16.28 3.32
CA LEU A 154 -2.85 15.43 3.14
C LEU A 154 -2.52 14.00 3.58
N GLY A 155 -3.45 13.36 4.29
CA GLY A 155 -3.38 11.93 4.51
C GLY A 155 -3.92 11.18 3.30
N LEU A 156 -3.26 10.10 2.90
CA LEU A 156 -3.78 9.13 1.95
C LEU A 156 -3.76 7.75 2.59
N LEU A 157 -4.92 7.20 2.89
CA LEU A 157 -5.06 5.86 3.47
C LEU A 157 -5.66 4.91 2.44
N VAL A 158 -4.83 4.03 1.88
CA VAL A 158 -5.23 3.05 0.87
C VAL A 158 -5.37 1.65 1.46
N SER A 159 -6.07 0.79 0.73
CA SER A 159 -6.36 -0.56 1.20
C SER A 159 -5.18 -1.51 1.13
N ASP A 160 -4.53 -1.63 -0.04
CA ASP A 160 -3.33 -2.45 -0.21
C ASP A 160 -2.48 -1.96 -1.41
N ILE A 161 -1.30 -1.40 -1.14
CA ILE A 161 -0.36 -0.93 -2.19
C ILE A 161 0.20 -2.04 -3.08
N ARG A 162 0.07 -3.31 -2.66
CA ARG A 162 0.49 -4.47 -3.48
C ARG A 162 -0.49 -4.72 -4.63
N ASN A 163 -1.71 -4.21 -4.55
CA ASN A 163 -2.63 -4.20 -5.67
C ASN A 163 -2.30 -3.00 -6.58
N PRO A 164 -1.93 -3.23 -7.86
CA PRO A 164 -1.55 -2.16 -8.80
C PRO A 164 -2.58 -1.03 -8.95
N PHE A 165 -3.87 -1.32 -8.75
CA PHE A 165 -4.91 -0.29 -8.72
C PHE A 165 -4.61 0.81 -7.68
N PHE A 166 -4.21 0.42 -6.46
CA PHE A 166 -3.96 1.39 -5.39
C PHE A 166 -2.61 2.09 -5.53
N SER A 167 -1.59 1.45 -6.11
CA SER A 167 -0.31 2.11 -6.34
C SER A 167 -0.42 3.17 -7.45
N GLU A 168 -1.16 2.90 -8.53
CA GLU A 168 -1.43 3.90 -9.58
C GLU A 168 -2.27 5.07 -9.04
N LEU A 169 -3.33 4.77 -8.29
CA LEU A 169 -4.15 5.78 -7.63
C LEU A 169 -3.32 6.64 -6.68
N ALA A 170 -2.47 6.03 -5.85
CA ALA A 170 -1.62 6.75 -4.90
C ALA A 170 -0.59 7.63 -5.61
N HIS A 171 0.00 7.13 -6.69
CA HIS A 171 0.91 7.92 -7.52
C HIS A 171 0.20 9.16 -8.10
N ALA A 172 -0.97 8.98 -8.71
CA ALA A 172 -1.72 10.09 -9.31
C ALA A 172 -2.21 11.11 -8.26
N ALA A 173 -2.63 10.63 -7.09
CA ALA A 173 -3.02 11.49 -5.98
C ALA A 173 -1.82 12.30 -5.45
N GLU A 174 -0.65 11.69 -5.29
CA GLU A 174 0.57 12.41 -4.87
C GLU A 174 0.97 13.49 -5.87
N GLN A 175 0.96 13.18 -7.18
CA GLN A 175 1.30 14.15 -8.21
C GLN A 175 0.33 15.33 -8.26
N GLU A 176 -0.97 15.08 -8.14
CA GLU A 176 -1.98 16.14 -8.09
C GLU A 176 -1.86 16.95 -6.78
N ALA A 177 -1.66 16.32 -5.62
CA ALA A 177 -1.50 17.02 -4.36
C ALA A 177 -0.29 17.96 -4.38
N ARG A 178 0.83 17.49 -4.96
CA ARG A 178 2.05 18.28 -5.17
C ARG A 178 1.79 19.50 -6.06
N HIS A 179 0.95 19.36 -7.09
CA HIS A 179 0.54 20.48 -7.95
C HIS A 179 -0.20 21.57 -7.17
N HIS A 180 -1.00 21.18 -6.17
CA HIS A 180 -1.70 22.11 -5.26
C HIS A 180 -0.88 22.55 -4.05
N GLY A 181 0.40 22.19 -3.98
CA GLY A 181 1.32 22.60 -2.91
C GLY A 181 1.22 21.78 -1.63
N TYR A 182 0.58 20.61 -1.65
CA TYR A 182 0.51 19.70 -0.51
C TYR A 182 1.52 18.56 -0.58
N THR A 183 1.94 18.08 0.58
CA THR A 183 2.65 16.80 0.72
C THR A 183 1.67 15.70 1.09
N VAL A 184 1.84 14.48 0.55
CA VAL A 184 1.00 13.33 0.92
C VAL A 184 1.72 12.43 1.92
N LEU A 185 1.06 12.15 3.05
CA LEU A 185 1.45 11.08 3.97
C LEU A 185 0.64 9.82 3.63
N LEU A 186 1.28 8.87 2.97
CA LEU A 186 0.67 7.61 2.56
C LEU A 186 0.69 6.58 3.70
N ALA A 187 -0.45 5.94 3.93
CA ALA A 187 -0.63 4.82 4.83
C ALA A 187 -1.33 3.66 4.12
N ASN A 188 -0.92 2.43 4.45
CA ASN A 188 -1.37 1.21 3.79
C ASN A 188 -2.01 0.27 4.80
N ALA A 189 -3.31 0.02 4.67
CA ALA A 189 -4.09 -0.74 5.65
C ALA A 189 -3.95 -2.27 5.54
N ASN A 190 -3.37 -2.81 4.46
CA ASN A 190 -3.26 -4.25 4.18
C ASN A 190 -4.59 -5.02 4.29
N GLU A 191 -5.70 -4.43 3.81
CA GLU A 191 -7.04 -5.01 3.96
C GLU A 191 -7.49 -5.25 5.43
N ASP A 192 -6.83 -4.60 6.39
CA ASP A 192 -7.10 -4.73 7.83
C ASP A 192 -7.71 -3.45 8.43
N ALA A 193 -8.90 -3.58 9.02
CA ALA A 193 -9.62 -2.46 9.62
C ALA A 193 -8.93 -1.92 10.89
N GLY A 194 -8.29 -2.78 11.69
CA GLY A 194 -7.57 -2.36 12.90
C GLY A 194 -6.33 -1.52 12.58
N GLN A 195 -5.64 -1.86 11.50
CA GLN A 195 -4.50 -1.13 10.97
C GLN A 195 -4.94 0.19 10.35
N ALA A 196 -6.06 0.21 9.62
CA ALA A 196 -6.67 1.46 9.17
C ALA A 196 -6.94 2.42 10.34
N ASP A 197 -7.54 1.92 11.43
CA ASP A 197 -7.80 2.71 12.65
C ASP A 197 -6.50 3.21 13.31
N ALA A 198 -5.43 2.42 13.32
CA ALA A 198 -4.13 2.86 13.80
C ALA A 198 -3.55 4.02 12.99
N TYR A 199 -3.74 4.00 11.67
CA TYR A 199 -3.32 5.09 10.80
C TYR A 199 -4.20 6.33 10.93
N LEU A 200 -5.52 6.18 11.13
CA LEU A 200 -6.40 7.31 11.44
C LEU A 200 -5.95 8.04 12.72
N ARG A 201 -5.56 7.31 13.78
CA ARG A 201 -4.96 7.92 14.99
C ARG A 201 -3.65 8.63 14.68
N THR A 202 -2.81 8.03 13.83
CA THR A 202 -1.55 8.61 13.41
C THR A 202 -1.78 9.94 12.69
N PHE A 203 -2.69 9.97 11.71
CA PHE A 203 -3.07 11.17 10.99
C PHE A 203 -3.60 12.28 11.89
N ALA A 204 -4.44 11.93 12.88
CA ALA A 204 -4.90 12.88 13.88
C ALA A 204 -3.74 13.51 14.67
N SER A 205 -2.76 12.70 15.09
CA SER A 205 -1.57 13.21 15.81
C SER A 205 -0.62 14.05 14.94
N GLN A 206 -0.54 13.75 13.65
CA GLN A 206 0.26 14.51 12.68
C GLN A 206 -0.44 15.81 12.23
N ARG A 207 -1.71 16.02 12.60
CA ARG A 207 -2.52 17.20 12.24
C ARG A 207 -2.58 17.45 10.73
N ILE A 208 -2.83 16.38 9.96
CA ILE A 208 -3.08 16.53 8.52
C ILE A 208 -4.24 17.49 8.26
N ASP A 209 -4.20 18.19 7.14
CA ASP A 209 -5.22 19.17 6.77
C ASP A 209 -6.48 18.49 6.23
N GLY A 210 -6.35 17.36 5.55
CA GLY A 210 -7.47 16.60 4.99
C GLY A 210 -7.08 15.16 4.63
N LEU A 211 -8.09 14.29 4.44
CA LEU A 211 -7.89 12.84 4.27
C LEU A 211 -8.55 12.32 2.98
N LEU A 212 -7.74 11.62 2.18
CA LEU A 212 -8.17 10.72 1.10
C LEU A 212 -8.23 9.30 1.66
N PHE A 213 -9.40 8.67 1.65
CA PHE A 213 -9.58 7.39 2.35
C PHE A 213 -10.26 6.32 1.49
N SER A 214 -9.61 5.15 1.37
CA SER A 214 -10.23 3.90 0.91
C SER A 214 -10.56 3.02 2.11
N PRO A 215 -11.81 2.99 2.59
CA PRO A 215 -12.21 2.33 3.82
C PRO A 215 -12.18 0.79 3.78
N GLN A 216 -12.11 0.21 4.98
CA GLN A 216 -12.15 -1.22 5.25
C GLN A 216 -13.38 -1.61 6.06
N GLY A 217 -14.48 -1.87 5.36
CA GLY A 217 -15.72 -2.34 5.97
C GLY A 217 -16.61 -1.21 6.47
N THR A 218 -17.15 -1.38 7.68
CA THR A 218 -18.15 -0.50 8.28
C THR A 218 -17.52 0.65 9.08
N VAL A 219 -18.36 1.54 9.63
CA VAL A 219 -17.89 2.67 10.45
C VAL A 219 -17.27 2.15 11.75
N SER A 220 -15.96 2.34 11.90
CA SER A 220 -15.26 2.08 13.16
C SER A 220 -15.42 3.27 14.14
N PRO A 221 -15.24 3.06 15.45
CA PRO A 221 -15.20 4.16 16.42
C PRO A 221 -14.15 5.23 16.08
N GLN A 222 -13.02 4.82 15.50
CA GLN A 222 -11.96 5.74 15.11
C GLN A 222 -12.32 6.55 13.86
N LEU A 223 -13.00 5.95 12.88
CA LEU A 223 -13.53 6.69 11.74
C LEU A 223 -14.60 7.69 12.20
N ALA A 224 -15.51 7.28 13.09
CA ALA A 224 -16.52 8.17 13.66
C ALA A 224 -15.87 9.36 14.39
N ALA A 225 -14.82 9.14 15.18
CA ALA A 225 -14.07 10.22 15.83
C ALA A 225 -13.37 11.14 14.82
N THR A 226 -12.86 10.58 13.72
CA THR A 226 -12.24 11.35 12.63
C THR A 226 -13.27 12.27 11.97
N LEU A 227 -14.45 11.74 11.66
CA LEU A 227 -15.56 12.52 11.09
C LEU A 227 -16.04 13.62 12.06
N ALA A 228 -16.22 13.28 13.33
CA ALA A 228 -16.64 14.22 14.36
C ALA A 228 -15.64 15.36 14.62
N SER A 229 -14.36 15.18 14.27
CA SER A 229 -13.35 16.24 14.36
C SER A 229 -13.52 17.35 13.32
N GLY A 230 -14.35 17.11 12.29
CA GLY A 230 -14.54 18.05 11.18
C GLY A 230 -13.41 18.03 10.15
N LEU A 231 -12.52 17.03 10.20
CA LEU A 231 -11.46 16.85 9.20
C LEU A 231 -12.07 16.67 7.81
N PRO A 232 -11.75 17.54 6.83
CA PRO A 232 -12.19 17.36 5.45
C PRO A 232 -11.73 16.00 4.91
N LEU A 233 -12.68 15.23 4.38
CA LEU A 233 -12.46 13.85 3.96
C LEU A 233 -13.18 13.59 2.64
N VAL A 234 -12.53 12.86 1.75
CA VAL A 234 -13.17 12.25 0.58
C VAL A 234 -12.86 10.76 0.53
N PHE A 235 -13.80 10.00 0.01
CA PHE A 235 -13.62 8.58 -0.23
C PHE A 235 -12.99 8.32 -1.60
N LEU A 236 -12.11 7.33 -1.64
CA LEU A 236 -11.48 6.81 -2.84
C LEU A 236 -11.84 5.35 -3.04
N ASN A 237 -12.42 5.03 -4.20
CA ASN A 237 -12.79 3.68 -4.67
C ASN A 237 -13.86 2.95 -3.83
N ARG A 238 -13.75 2.97 -2.51
CA ARG A 238 -14.63 2.32 -1.54
C ARG A 238 -15.36 3.37 -0.71
N THR A 239 -16.57 3.05 -0.28
CA THR A 239 -17.36 3.81 0.69
C THR A 239 -17.66 2.98 1.92
N VAL A 240 -18.13 3.69 2.95
CA VAL A 240 -18.77 3.12 4.13
C VAL A 240 -20.24 3.54 4.13
N GLU A 241 -21.13 2.59 4.36
CA GLU A 241 -22.56 2.88 4.52
C GLU A 241 -22.81 3.80 5.72
N GLY A 242 -23.71 4.77 5.55
CA GLY A 242 -24.06 5.73 6.60
C GLY A 242 -23.08 6.89 6.78
N VAL A 243 -22.02 6.99 5.97
CA VAL A 243 -21.10 8.14 5.95
C VAL A 243 -21.34 8.97 4.70
N ASP A 244 -21.74 10.22 4.90
CA ASP A 244 -21.87 11.20 3.81
C ASP A 244 -20.53 11.91 3.56
N ALA A 245 -19.80 11.42 2.56
CA ALA A 245 -18.58 12.04 2.07
C ALA A 245 -18.48 11.86 0.54
N PRO A 246 -17.93 12.85 -0.20
CA PRO A 246 -17.74 12.71 -1.64
C PRO A 246 -16.93 11.47 -1.98
N LEU A 247 -17.48 10.59 -2.83
CA LEU A 247 -16.79 9.41 -3.33
C LEU A 247 -16.27 9.66 -4.74
N TYR A 248 -14.97 9.42 -4.94
CA TYR A 248 -14.38 9.26 -6.25
C TYR A 248 -14.03 7.79 -6.44
N GLY A 249 -14.68 7.10 -7.38
CA GLY A 249 -14.50 5.65 -7.50
C GLY A 249 -15.02 5.09 -8.81
N THR A 250 -14.76 3.82 -9.05
CA THR A 250 -15.19 3.14 -10.27
C THR A 250 -16.72 3.01 -10.36
N HIS A 251 -17.25 3.10 -11.59
CA HIS A 251 -18.62 2.70 -11.92
C HIS A 251 -18.73 1.15 -12.01
N ASN A 252 -18.74 0.47 -10.86
CA ASN A 252 -18.63 -1.00 -10.79
C ASN A 252 -19.68 -1.76 -11.61
N ALA A 253 -20.94 -1.30 -11.61
CA ALA A 253 -22.02 -1.95 -12.36
C ALA A 253 -21.84 -1.88 -13.88
N GLU A 254 -21.19 -0.82 -14.38
CA GLU A 254 -20.91 -0.65 -15.81
C GLU A 254 -19.82 -1.63 -16.24
N GLY A 255 -18.72 -1.70 -15.46
CA GLY A 255 -17.64 -2.65 -15.70
C GLY A 255 -18.12 -4.11 -15.66
N VAL A 256 -18.96 -4.48 -14.69
CA VAL A 256 -19.56 -5.83 -14.65
C VAL A 256 -20.48 -6.06 -15.85
N GLY A 257 -21.22 -5.03 -16.29
CA GLY A 257 -22.02 -5.07 -17.51
C GLY A 257 -21.20 -5.39 -18.76
N HIS A 258 -20.03 -4.77 -18.92
CA HIS A 258 -19.10 -5.06 -20.02
C HIS A 258 -18.69 -6.53 -20.03
N VAL A 259 -18.32 -7.08 -18.88
CA VAL A 259 -17.90 -8.50 -18.75
C VAL A 259 -19.03 -9.45 -19.12
N LEU A 260 -20.25 -9.22 -18.61
CA LEU A 260 -21.40 -10.08 -18.87
C LEU A 260 -21.80 -10.07 -20.35
N ALA A 261 -21.80 -8.89 -20.98
CA ALA A 261 -22.08 -8.75 -22.41
C ALA A 261 -21.04 -9.51 -23.24
N TRP A 262 -19.76 -9.36 -22.90
CA TRP A 262 -18.66 -10.04 -23.57
C TRP A 262 -18.71 -11.56 -23.41
N LEU A 263 -18.95 -12.08 -22.20
CA LEU A 263 -19.12 -13.52 -21.95
C LEU A 263 -20.25 -14.11 -22.79
N ARG A 264 -21.39 -13.40 -22.86
CA ARG A 264 -22.54 -13.81 -23.67
C ARG A 264 -22.23 -13.80 -25.16
N GLN A 265 -21.53 -12.78 -25.66
CA GLN A 265 -21.11 -12.69 -27.05
C GLN A 265 -20.21 -13.88 -27.45
N ARG A 266 -19.42 -14.38 -26.49
CA ARG A 266 -18.55 -15.56 -26.66
C ARG A 266 -19.23 -16.91 -26.41
N GLY A 267 -20.53 -16.90 -26.09
CA GLY A 267 -21.31 -18.12 -25.89
C GLY A 267 -21.13 -18.80 -24.54
N HIS A 268 -20.44 -18.16 -23.59
CA HIS A 268 -20.33 -18.69 -22.23
C HIS A 268 -21.67 -18.57 -21.51
N ARG A 269 -22.05 -19.64 -20.80
CA ARG A 269 -23.28 -19.70 -19.98
C ARG A 269 -22.95 -20.06 -18.53
N ASP A 270 -22.17 -21.12 -18.33
CA ASP A 270 -21.70 -21.54 -17.01
C ASP A 270 -20.37 -20.84 -16.70
N VAL A 271 -20.47 -19.79 -15.89
CA VAL A 271 -19.36 -18.91 -15.53
C VAL A 271 -19.18 -18.94 -14.02
N ALA A 272 -17.98 -19.34 -13.58
CA ALA A 272 -17.60 -19.21 -12.19
C ALA A 272 -17.30 -17.75 -11.87
N PHE A 273 -17.87 -17.21 -10.80
CA PHE A 273 -17.60 -15.86 -10.32
C PHE A 273 -16.88 -15.92 -8.98
N ILE A 274 -15.67 -15.38 -8.94
CA ILE A 274 -14.89 -15.25 -7.70
C ILE A 274 -14.96 -13.79 -7.27
N GLY A 275 -15.80 -13.52 -6.27
CA GLY A 275 -16.04 -12.23 -5.66
C GLY A 275 -14.97 -11.79 -4.67
N GLY A 276 -15.13 -10.57 -4.16
CA GLY A 276 -14.49 -10.14 -2.91
C GLY A 276 -15.48 -10.16 -1.75
N PRO A 277 -15.07 -9.70 -0.56
CA PRO A 277 -15.93 -9.69 0.62
C PRO A 277 -17.16 -8.78 0.44
N ASP A 278 -18.34 -9.26 0.82
CA ASP A 278 -19.59 -8.48 0.79
C ASP A 278 -19.59 -7.33 1.82
N THR A 279 -18.69 -7.38 2.80
CA THR A 279 -18.47 -6.28 3.76
C THR A 279 -17.74 -5.10 3.15
N ILE A 280 -17.13 -5.25 1.98
CA ILE A 280 -16.44 -4.19 1.25
C ILE A 280 -17.33 -3.70 0.11
N SER A 281 -17.57 -2.39 0.05
CA SER A 281 -18.49 -1.76 -0.92
C SER A 281 -18.24 -2.18 -2.38
N THR A 282 -16.98 -2.21 -2.83
CA THR A 282 -16.67 -2.67 -4.20
C THR A 282 -16.99 -4.15 -4.42
N GLY A 283 -16.83 -4.99 -3.40
CA GLY A 283 -17.19 -6.42 -3.46
C GLY A 283 -18.70 -6.59 -3.59
N ALA A 284 -19.44 -5.94 -2.69
CA ALA A 284 -20.90 -5.92 -2.71
C ALA A 284 -21.46 -5.37 -4.03
N GLU A 285 -20.97 -4.22 -4.51
CA GLU A 285 -21.43 -3.60 -5.76
C GLU A 285 -21.20 -4.49 -6.98
N ARG A 286 -20.00 -5.10 -7.09
CA ARG A 286 -19.67 -5.99 -8.22
C ARG A 286 -20.51 -7.27 -8.17
N ARG A 287 -20.69 -7.87 -6.99
CA ARG A 287 -21.54 -9.04 -6.80
C ARG A 287 -23.00 -8.74 -7.14
N ALA A 288 -23.54 -7.63 -6.64
CA ALA A 288 -24.90 -7.21 -6.92
C ALA A 288 -25.12 -6.99 -8.42
N ALA A 289 -24.19 -6.30 -9.11
CA ALA A 289 -24.26 -6.11 -10.56
C ALA A 289 -24.19 -7.43 -11.34
N TYR A 290 -23.36 -8.38 -10.89
CA TYR A 290 -23.26 -9.71 -11.50
C TYR A 290 -24.58 -10.47 -11.37
N LEU A 291 -25.14 -10.53 -10.15
CA LEU A 291 -26.40 -11.21 -9.86
C LEU A 291 -27.58 -10.60 -10.62
N ALA A 292 -27.69 -9.27 -10.65
CA ALA A 292 -28.76 -8.59 -11.38
C ALA A 292 -28.60 -8.70 -12.90
N GLY A 293 -27.36 -8.88 -13.39
CA GLY A 293 -27.05 -8.90 -14.80
C GLY A 293 -26.99 -10.27 -15.46
N ARG A 294 -26.76 -11.35 -14.70
CA ARG A 294 -26.45 -12.68 -15.28
C ARG A 294 -27.57 -13.26 -16.13
N GLU A 295 -28.81 -13.19 -15.66
CA GLU A 295 -29.95 -13.82 -16.33
C GLU A 295 -30.27 -13.16 -17.68
N LYS A 296 -30.29 -11.82 -17.75
CA LYS A 296 -30.48 -11.07 -19.01
C LYS A 296 -29.39 -11.35 -20.05
N HIS A 297 -28.22 -11.80 -19.62
CA HIS A 297 -27.11 -12.19 -20.49
C HIS A 297 -27.03 -13.71 -20.68
N GLY A 298 -28.04 -14.49 -20.27
CA GLY A 298 -28.06 -15.95 -20.45
C GLY A 298 -27.00 -16.72 -19.65
N ILE A 299 -26.40 -16.08 -18.65
CA ILE A 299 -25.45 -16.67 -17.71
C ILE A 299 -26.22 -17.41 -16.61
N SER A 300 -25.72 -18.58 -16.24
CA SER A 300 -26.33 -19.49 -15.27
C SER A 300 -26.59 -18.82 -13.91
N THR A 301 -27.73 -19.14 -13.31
CA THR A 301 -28.11 -18.68 -11.98
C THR A 301 -27.63 -19.62 -10.86
N ASP A 302 -26.96 -20.72 -11.20
CA ASP A 302 -26.46 -21.71 -10.25
C ASP A 302 -25.46 -21.10 -9.26
N GLU A 303 -25.87 -20.99 -8.00
CA GLU A 303 -25.07 -20.37 -6.94
C GLU A 303 -23.80 -21.19 -6.61
N ARG A 304 -23.74 -22.46 -7.01
CA ARG A 304 -22.54 -23.29 -6.85
C ARG A 304 -21.37 -22.79 -7.69
N LEU A 305 -21.61 -21.93 -8.68
CA LEU A 305 -20.58 -21.26 -9.47
C LEU A 305 -20.01 -19.99 -8.80
N LEU A 306 -20.57 -19.57 -7.66
CA LEU A 306 -20.21 -18.32 -6.99
C LEU A 306 -19.46 -18.61 -5.69
N ASP A 307 -18.35 -17.93 -5.48
CA ASP A 307 -17.65 -17.90 -4.19
C ASP A 307 -16.95 -16.54 -4.04
N ALA A 308 -16.43 -16.25 -2.85
CA ALA A 308 -15.75 -14.99 -2.56
C ALA A 308 -14.42 -15.25 -1.86
N GLY A 309 -13.40 -14.50 -2.26
CA GLY A 309 -12.14 -14.37 -1.56
C GLY A 309 -12.08 -13.09 -0.73
N ASP A 310 -10.87 -12.71 -0.36
CA ASP A 310 -10.50 -11.56 0.45
C ASP A 310 -9.91 -10.41 -0.38
N PHE A 311 -10.16 -10.40 -1.70
CA PHE A 311 -9.48 -9.57 -2.70
C PHE A 311 -7.98 -9.82 -2.89
N LEU A 312 -7.40 -10.80 -2.18
CA LEU A 312 -6.03 -11.24 -2.35
C LEU A 312 -5.97 -12.53 -3.17
N ALA A 313 -4.79 -12.83 -3.69
CA ALA A 313 -4.60 -13.98 -4.57
C ALA A 313 -4.80 -15.33 -3.84
N GLU A 314 -4.37 -15.44 -2.57
CA GLU A 314 -4.49 -16.72 -1.86
C GLU A 314 -5.94 -17.03 -1.48
N GLY A 315 -6.66 -16.07 -0.88
CA GLY A 315 -8.08 -16.25 -0.56
C GLY A 315 -8.94 -16.53 -1.80
N ALA A 316 -8.59 -15.92 -2.94
CA ALA A 316 -9.24 -16.22 -4.21
C ALA A 316 -8.90 -17.61 -4.77
N ALA A 317 -7.68 -18.10 -4.58
CA ALA A 317 -7.30 -19.46 -4.95
C ALA A 317 -8.09 -20.49 -4.13
N GLU A 318 -8.28 -20.24 -2.83
CA GLU A 318 -9.14 -21.06 -1.98
C GLU A 318 -10.60 -21.06 -2.44
N ALA A 319 -11.15 -19.89 -2.74
CA ALA A 319 -12.49 -19.75 -3.27
C ALA A 319 -12.67 -20.51 -4.60
N MET A 320 -11.71 -20.40 -5.51
CA MET A 320 -11.74 -21.12 -6.78
C MET A 320 -11.63 -22.63 -6.59
N ARG A 321 -10.80 -23.11 -5.66
CA ARG A 321 -10.73 -24.54 -5.29
C ARG A 321 -12.09 -25.04 -4.80
N ARG A 322 -12.78 -24.29 -3.93
CA ARG A 322 -14.13 -24.65 -3.48
C ARG A 322 -15.14 -24.72 -4.64
N VAL A 323 -15.09 -23.79 -5.59
CA VAL A 323 -15.95 -23.85 -6.80
C VAL A 323 -15.68 -25.10 -7.62
N ILE A 324 -14.41 -25.44 -7.85
CA ILE A 324 -14.02 -26.66 -8.57
C ILE A 324 -14.50 -27.92 -7.84
N ASP A 325 -14.31 -27.97 -6.52
CA ASP A 325 -14.62 -29.14 -5.69
C ASP A 325 -16.14 -29.39 -5.58
N ARG A 326 -16.99 -28.39 -5.88
CA ARG A 326 -18.45 -28.57 -6.01
C ARG A 326 -18.86 -29.39 -7.25
N GLY A 327 -17.95 -29.61 -8.20
CA GLY A 327 -18.16 -30.50 -9.34
C GLY A 327 -19.12 -29.98 -10.43
N VAL A 328 -19.47 -28.69 -10.40
CA VAL A 328 -20.29 -28.07 -11.45
C VAL A 328 -19.39 -27.64 -12.61
N PRO A 329 -19.71 -28.02 -13.86
CA PRO A 329 -18.92 -27.60 -15.01
C PRO A 329 -19.05 -26.09 -15.25
N PHE A 330 -17.95 -25.47 -15.64
CA PHE A 330 -17.91 -24.08 -16.10
C PHE A 330 -16.94 -23.95 -17.28
N THR A 331 -17.16 -22.93 -18.10
CA THR A 331 -16.33 -22.65 -19.29
C THR A 331 -15.57 -21.34 -19.18
N ALA A 332 -15.92 -20.49 -18.21
CA ALA A 332 -15.24 -19.25 -17.94
C ALA A 332 -15.17 -18.96 -16.43
N VAL A 333 -14.20 -18.13 -16.04
CA VAL A 333 -14.06 -17.55 -14.71
C VAL A 333 -14.02 -16.03 -14.81
N PHE A 334 -14.82 -15.36 -13.99
CA PHE A 334 -14.77 -13.91 -13.77
C PHE A 334 -14.24 -13.61 -12.36
N GLY A 335 -13.05 -12.99 -12.28
CA GLY A 335 -12.48 -12.53 -11.02
C GLY A 335 -12.83 -11.07 -10.72
N ALA A 336 -13.27 -10.80 -9.48
CA ALA A 336 -13.77 -9.50 -9.09
C ALA A 336 -12.70 -8.42 -8.90
N ASN A 337 -11.41 -8.75 -8.95
CA ASN A 337 -10.29 -7.80 -9.08
C ASN A 337 -9.09 -8.52 -9.75
N GLY A 338 -7.98 -7.81 -10.01
CA GLY A 338 -6.80 -8.39 -10.64
C GLY A 338 -6.13 -9.51 -9.82
N LEU A 339 -5.97 -9.32 -8.51
CA LEU A 339 -5.35 -10.33 -7.61
C LEU A 339 -6.24 -11.55 -7.41
N THR A 340 -7.55 -11.36 -7.33
CA THR A 340 -8.56 -12.41 -7.30
C THR A 340 -8.48 -13.26 -8.57
N THR A 341 -8.31 -12.62 -9.73
CA THR A 341 -8.13 -13.30 -11.00
C THR A 341 -6.84 -14.11 -11.02
N LEU A 342 -5.73 -13.54 -10.53
CA LEU A 342 -4.46 -14.26 -10.36
C LEU A 342 -4.62 -15.53 -9.49
N GLY A 343 -5.31 -15.41 -8.36
CA GLY A 343 -5.62 -16.54 -7.47
C GLY A 343 -6.44 -17.63 -8.16
N ALA A 344 -7.48 -17.24 -8.89
CA ALA A 344 -8.31 -18.17 -9.65
C ALA A 344 -7.51 -18.92 -10.73
N VAL A 345 -6.69 -18.20 -11.51
CA VAL A 345 -5.80 -18.80 -12.52
C VAL A 345 -4.83 -19.81 -11.90
N ARG A 346 -4.25 -19.47 -10.73
CA ARG A 346 -3.37 -20.38 -10.00
C ARG A 346 -4.10 -21.68 -9.63
N ALA A 347 -5.29 -21.57 -9.01
CA ALA A 347 -6.09 -22.74 -8.62
C ALA A 347 -6.50 -23.61 -9.83
N LEU A 348 -6.89 -22.99 -10.96
CA LEU A 348 -7.20 -23.71 -12.19
C LEU A 348 -5.99 -24.52 -12.69
N ARG A 349 -4.81 -23.91 -12.72
CA ARG A 349 -3.58 -24.58 -13.17
C ARG A 349 -3.17 -25.70 -12.23
N GLU A 350 -3.30 -25.51 -10.92
CA GLU A 350 -3.02 -26.53 -9.91
C GLU A 350 -3.97 -27.73 -10.03
N ARG A 351 -5.28 -27.49 -10.26
CA ARG A 351 -6.30 -28.55 -10.32
C ARG A 351 -6.35 -29.27 -11.66
N PHE A 352 -6.14 -28.56 -12.78
CA PHE A 352 -6.36 -29.09 -14.12
C PHE A 352 -5.10 -29.25 -14.97
N GLY A 353 -3.96 -28.71 -14.53
CA GLY A 353 -2.76 -28.57 -15.35
C GLY A 353 -2.89 -27.44 -16.37
N ALA A 354 -1.77 -27.01 -16.94
CA ALA A 354 -1.71 -25.82 -17.79
C ALA A 354 -2.59 -25.90 -19.05
N GLU A 355 -2.58 -27.04 -19.76
CA GLU A 355 -3.32 -27.18 -21.02
C GLU A 355 -4.83 -27.13 -20.83
N ARG A 356 -5.36 -27.81 -19.81
CA ARG A 356 -6.80 -27.82 -19.54
C ARG A 356 -7.26 -26.51 -18.91
N ALA A 357 -6.45 -25.89 -18.04
CA ALA A 357 -6.72 -24.56 -17.52
C ALA A 357 -6.80 -23.51 -18.64
N ALA A 358 -5.95 -23.62 -19.67
CA ALA A 358 -5.97 -22.72 -20.83
C ALA A 358 -7.25 -22.81 -21.70
N ARG A 359 -8.10 -23.83 -21.50
CA ARG A 359 -9.40 -23.96 -22.18
C ARG A 359 -10.54 -23.27 -21.42
N VAL A 360 -10.28 -22.83 -20.18
CA VAL A 360 -11.22 -22.04 -19.40
C VAL A 360 -10.94 -20.57 -19.72
N GLU A 361 -11.95 -19.87 -20.21
CA GLU A 361 -11.85 -18.42 -20.45
C GLU A 361 -11.69 -17.69 -19.11
N VAL A 362 -10.79 -16.71 -19.03
CA VAL A 362 -10.59 -15.95 -17.79
C VAL A 362 -10.73 -14.47 -18.11
N VAL A 363 -11.60 -13.80 -17.35
CA VAL A 363 -11.84 -12.36 -17.44
C VAL A 363 -11.71 -11.72 -16.06
N SER A 364 -11.12 -10.54 -16.03
CA SER A 364 -10.82 -9.82 -14.80
C SER A 364 -11.60 -8.51 -14.68
N PHE A 365 -11.96 -8.14 -13.45
CA PHE A 365 -12.13 -6.74 -13.11
C PHE A 365 -10.75 -6.21 -12.69
N ASP A 366 -10.31 -5.06 -13.20
CA ASP A 366 -8.92 -4.57 -13.20
C ASP A 366 -8.04 -5.20 -14.28
N ASP A 367 -7.30 -4.34 -14.97
CA ASP A 367 -6.40 -4.71 -16.06
C ASP A 367 -4.95 -4.66 -15.57
N LEU A 368 -4.38 -5.81 -15.21
CA LEU A 368 -2.97 -5.85 -14.80
C LEU A 368 -2.06 -5.93 -16.02
N ASP A 369 -0.97 -5.17 -16.02
CA ASP A 369 -0.03 -5.08 -17.16
C ASP A 369 0.39 -6.45 -17.71
N TRP A 370 0.63 -7.43 -16.83
CA TRP A 370 1.12 -8.74 -17.25
C TRP A 370 0.05 -9.64 -17.91
N PHE A 371 -1.23 -9.25 -17.91
CA PHE A 371 -2.33 -10.02 -18.50
C PHE A 371 -2.19 -10.22 -20.00
N GLU A 372 -1.52 -9.32 -20.73
CA GLU A 372 -1.26 -9.50 -22.15
C GLU A 372 -0.24 -10.62 -22.45
N PHE A 373 0.64 -10.91 -21.47
CA PHE A 373 1.67 -11.95 -21.58
C PHE A 373 1.23 -13.29 -20.99
N ALA A 374 0.03 -13.35 -20.40
CA ALA A 374 -0.56 -14.62 -19.99
C ALA A 374 -0.83 -15.51 -21.21
N SER A 375 -0.88 -16.83 -20.98
CA SER A 375 -1.19 -17.80 -22.02
C SER A 375 -2.36 -18.68 -21.56
N PRO A 376 -3.59 -18.43 -22.06
CA PRO A 376 -3.98 -17.35 -22.97
C PRO A 376 -3.95 -15.95 -22.32
N PRO A 377 -3.91 -14.86 -23.11
CA PRO A 377 -4.05 -13.50 -22.59
C PRO A 377 -5.38 -13.29 -21.88
N ILE A 378 -5.38 -12.51 -20.81
CA ILE A 378 -6.57 -12.28 -19.96
C ILE A 378 -7.26 -10.98 -20.37
N SER A 379 -8.54 -11.08 -20.73
CA SER A 379 -9.38 -9.90 -21.00
C SER A 379 -9.79 -9.25 -19.69
N ALA A 380 -9.96 -7.93 -19.67
CA ALA A 380 -10.19 -7.23 -18.41
C ALA A 380 -11.01 -5.94 -18.55
N VAL A 381 -11.70 -5.58 -17.46
CA VAL A 381 -12.20 -4.22 -17.26
C VAL A 381 -11.03 -3.35 -16.81
N ARG A 382 -10.75 -2.29 -17.56
CA ARG A 382 -9.75 -1.29 -17.18
C ARG A 382 -10.41 -0.17 -16.39
N ASN A 383 -9.88 0.05 -15.19
CA ASN A 383 -10.20 1.17 -14.32
C ASN A 383 -9.26 2.34 -14.60
N ASP A 384 -9.76 3.57 -14.42
CA ASP A 384 -8.92 4.78 -14.46
C ASP A 384 -8.57 5.19 -13.02
N ALA A 385 -7.70 4.39 -12.40
CA ALA A 385 -7.22 4.60 -11.04
C ALA A 385 -6.55 5.98 -10.88
N ALA A 386 -5.84 6.42 -11.93
CA ALA A 386 -5.21 7.72 -11.95
C ALA A 386 -6.24 8.87 -11.88
N SER A 387 -7.35 8.79 -12.61
CA SER A 387 -8.43 9.79 -12.51
C SER A 387 -9.11 9.78 -11.14
N ILE A 388 -9.29 8.60 -10.52
CA ILE A 388 -9.80 8.50 -9.14
C ILE A 388 -8.90 9.30 -8.19
N GLY A 389 -7.59 9.08 -8.25
CA GLY A 389 -6.61 9.78 -7.41
C GLY A 389 -6.62 11.30 -7.64
N ARG A 390 -6.57 11.75 -8.90
CA ARG A 390 -6.58 13.18 -9.25
C ARG A 390 -7.86 13.88 -8.82
N LEU A 391 -9.02 13.32 -9.16
CA LEU A 391 -10.32 13.93 -8.85
C LEU A 391 -10.57 13.94 -7.34
N GLY A 392 -10.14 12.89 -6.63
CA GLY A 392 -10.17 12.86 -5.18
C GLY A 392 -9.40 14.00 -4.53
N VAL A 393 -8.16 14.24 -4.97
CA VAL A 393 -7.37 15.37 -4.47
C VAL A 393 -8.05 16.70 -4.76
N ARG A 394 -8.55 16.91 -5.98
CA ARG A 394 -9.25 18.15 -6.34
C ARG A 394 -10.47 18.38 -5.46
N GLY A 395 -11.29 17.35 -5.27
CA GLY A 395 -12.43 17.38 -4.38
C GLY A 395 -12.04 17.73 -2.95
N LEU A 396 -10.98 17.12 -2.43
CA LEU A 396 -10.49 17.42 -1.08
C LEU A 396 -9.96 18.86 -0.97
N VAL A 397 -9.25 19.35 -1.99
CA VAL A 397 -8.75 20.72 -2.05
C VAL A 397 -9.90 21.74 -2.10
N ASP A 398 -10.99 21.42 -2.79
CA ASP A 398 -12.20 22.24 -2.78
C ASP A 398 -12.81 22.32 -1.38
N LEU A 399 -12.96 21.18 -0.68
CA LEU A 399 -13.43 21.15 0.71
C LEU A 399 -12.53 21.98 1.63
N LEU A 400 -11.21 21.86 1.49
CA LEU A 400 -10.23 22.63 2.27
C LEU A 400 -10.30 24.13 2.02
N ALA A 401 -10.80 24.54 0.85
CA ALA A 401 -11.03 25.93 0.51
C ALA A 401 -12.45 26.43 0.86
N GLY A 402 -13.25 25.60 1.55
CA GLY A 402 -14.64 25.92 1.90
C GLY A 402 -15.61 25.86 0.72
N ARG A 403 -15.22 25.22 -0.40
CA ARG A 403 -16.08 24.97 -1.55
C ARG A 403 -16.72 23.59 -1.44
N PRO A 404 -17.96 23.41 -1.94
CA PRO A 404 -18.56 22.09 -2.01
C PRO A 404 -17.80 21.19 -2.99
N ALA A 405 -17.76 19.89 -2.71
CA ALA A 405 -17.26 18.87 -3.63
C ALA A 405 -18.34 17.80 -3.83
N SER A 406 -18.51 17.34 -5.07
CA SER A 406 -19.43 16.24 -5.40
C SER A 406 -18.62 15.02 -5.77
N GLY A 407 -19.01 13.86 -5.24
CA GLY A 407 -18.45 12.59 -5.67
C GLY A 407 -18.70 12.34 -7.16
N GLN A 408 -17.86 11.49 -7.75
CA GLN A 408 -17.95 11.08 -9.14
C GLN A 408 -17.65 9.59 -9.30
N ARG A 409 -18.53 8.88 -10.01
CA ARG A 409 -18.25 7.53 -10.52
C ARG A 409 -17.57 7.63 -11.88
N ILE A 410 -16.40 7.03 -11.99
CA ILE A 410 -15.57 7.08 -13.19
C ILE A 410 -15.90 5.88 -14.06
N ALA A 411 -16.16 6.16 -15.33
CA ALA A 411 -16.50 5.17 -16.34
C ALA A 411 -15.36 4.16 -16.52
N THR A 412 -15.73 2.96 -16.94
CA THR A 412 -14.79 1.87 -17.19
C THR A 412 -14.62 1.65 -18.68
N SER A 413 -13.53 1.01 -19.07
CA SER A 413 -13.38 0.48 -20.43
C SER A 413 -13.14 -1.02 -20.38
N PHE A 414 -13.39 -1.72 -21.47
CA PHE A 414 -13.14 -3.16 -21.58
C PHE A 414 -12.03 -3.42 -22.58
N VAL A 415 -11.10 -4.28 -22.20
CA VAL A 415 -9.93 -4.67 -22.98
C VAL A 415 -10.11 -6.15 -23.35
N ASP A 416 -10.56 -6.38 -24.57
CA ASP A 416 -10.65 -7.73 -25.12
C ASP A 416 -9.29 -8.18 -25.63
N ARG A 417 -8.75 -9.24 -25.02
CA ARG A 417 -7.49 -9.89 -25.42
C ARG A 417 -7.69 -11.30 -25.96
N SER A 418 -8.93 -11.75 -26.06
CA SER A 418 -9.22 -13.07 -26.58
C SER A 418 -8.79 -13.17 -28.05
N ARG A 419 -8.11 -14.27 -28.40
CA ARG A 419 -7.86 -14.59 -29.81
C ARG A 419 -9.18 -15.06 -30.43
N GLY A 420 -9.49 -14.55 -31.62
CA GLY A 420 -10.80 -14.67 -32.26
C GLY A 420 -11.34 -16.10 -32.41
N GLY A 421 -12.67 -16.20 -32.27
CA GLY A 421 -13.49 -17.27 -32.83
C GLY A 421 -13.91 -18.37 -31.87
N VAL A 422 -15.17 -18.29 -31.42
CA VAL A 422 -15.96 -19.46 -31.03
C VAL A 422 -15.73 -20.56 -32.07
N ARG A 423 -15.26 -21.73 -31.63
CA ARG A 423 -15.31 -22.97 -32.44
C ARG A 423 -16.45 -23.84 -31.93
#